data_AF-A0A366Y314-F1
#
_entry.id   AF-A0A366Y314-F1
#
_cell.length_a   1.000
_cell.length_b   1.000
_cell.length_c   1.000
_cell.angle_alpha   90.00
_cell.angle_beta   90.00
_cell.angle_gamma   90.00
#
_symmetry.space_group_name_H-M   'P 1'
#
loop_
_entity.id
_entity.type
_entity.pdbx_description
1 polymer ?
#
loop_
_entity_poly.entity_id
_entity_poly.type
_entity_poly.pdbx_seq_one_letter_code
_entity_poly.pdbx_strand_id
1 'polypeptide(L)'
;MEKECLNCGKVIKVKPSHYKRKKYCSRDCKTKYQREHPPEAWEKLSKQKEVVCSYCNKKFFRKPSAIQSNNFCNRDCRKLYLRKNGEQINQPLEKVSYIVL
;
A
#
# COMPACT_ATOMS: atom_id res chain seq x y z
N MET A 1 -10.26 -5.92 33.10
CA MET A 1 -9.35 -4.82 33.48
C MET A 1 -9.89 -3.52 32.91
N GLU A 2 -9.54 -2.37 33.48
CA GLU A 2 -10.01 -1.06 33.04
C GLU A 2 -8.83 -0.15 32.69
N LYS A 3 -9.04 0.76 31.74
CA LYS A 3 -8.05 1.80 31.38
C LYS A 3 -8.74 3.00 30.74
N GLU A 4 -8.05 4.13 30.71
CA GLU A 4 -8.57 5.35 30.07
C GLU A 4 -8.31 5.37 28.57
N CYS A 5 -9.23 6.00 27.83
CA CYS A 5 -9.05 6.30 26.41
C CYS A 5 -8.11 7.50 26.25
N LEU A 6 -7.00 7.31 25.52
CA LEU A 6 -6.00 8.37 25.31
C LEU A 6 -6.55 9.65 24.64
N ASN A 7 -7.68 9.57 23.94
CA ASN A 7 -8.29 10.73 23.27
C ASN A 7 -9.27 11.52 24.14
N CYS A 8 -10.06 10.85 24.99
CA CYS A 8 -11.22 11.48 25.64
C CYS A 8 -11.32 11.18 27.14
N GLY A 9 -10.35 10.48 27.72
CA GLY A 9 -10.32 10.13 29.14
C GLY A 9 -11.32 9.05 29.57
N LYS A 10 -12.34 8.71 28.76
CA LYS A 10 -13.36 7.72 29.15
C LYS A 10 -12.74 6.37 29.55
N VAL A 11 -13.13 5.86 30.72
CA VAL A 11 -12.76 4.52 31.21
C VAL A 11 -13.39 3.44 30.33
N ILE A 12 -12.59 2.47 29.91
CA ILE A 12 -12.99 1.34 29.09
C ILE A 12 -12.65 0.01 29.75
N LYS A 13 -13.60 -0.93 29.74
CA LYS A 13 -13.37 -2.32 30.11
C LYS A 13 -12.64 -3.05 28.99
N VAL A 14 -11.55 -3.72 29.32
CA VAL A 14 -10.68 -4.41 28.37
C VAL A 14 -10.39 -5.83 28.85
N LYS A 15 -10.46 -6.78 27.91
CA LYS A 15 -10.02 -8.17 28.12
C LYS A 15 -8.50 -8.20 28.40
N PRO A 16 -8.00 -9.04 29.32
CA PRO A 16 -6.56 -9.10 29.64
C PRO A 16 -5.66 -9.23 28.39
N SER A 17 -6.02 -10.10 27.44
CA SER A 17 -5.32 -10.30 26.16
C SER A 17 -5.29 -9.09 25.23
N HIS A 18 -6.04 -8.03 25.52
CA HIS A 18 -6.09 -6.81 24.72
C HIS A 18 -5.59 -5.58 25.48
N TYR A 19 -5.31 -5.71 26.77
CA TYR A 19 -4.97 -4.59 27.64
C TYR A 19 -3.80 -3.75 27.12
N LYS A 20 -2.71 -4.42 26.67
CA LYS A 20 -1.52 -3.78 26.10
C LYS A 20 -1.83 -2.99 24.82
N ARG A 21 -2.65 -3.53 23.91
CA ARG A 21 -2.88 -2.95 22.56
C ARG A 21 -4.07 -1.99 22.48
N LYS A 22 -5.09 -2.13 23.34
CA LYS A 22 -6.30 -1.30 23.31
C LYS A 22 -5.96 0.07 23.91
N LYS A 23 -6.08 1.15 23.13
CA LYS A 23 -5.73 2.52 23.57
C LYS A 23 -6.91 3.50 23.52
N TYR A 24 -7.96 3.15 22.79
CA TYR A 24 -9.06 4.05 22.46
C TYR A 24 -10.41 3.37 22.66
N CYS A 25 -11.42 4.13 23.08
CA CYS A 25 -12.77 3.64 23.27
C CYS A 25 -13.48 3.35 21.94
N SER A 26 -13.23 4.16 20.91
CA SER A 26 -13.81 4.03 19.58
C SER A 26 -12.78 4.22 18.46
N ARG A 27 -13.20 3.94 17.22
CA ARG A 27 -12.40 4.24 16.02
C ARG A 27 -12.24 5.75 15.83
N ASP A 28 -13.27 6.53 16.15
CA ASP A 28 -13.21 7.99 16.04
C ASP A 28 -12.20 8.60 17.01
N CYS A 29 -12.16 8.13 18.26
CA CYS A 29 -11.15 8.55 19.23
C CYS A 29 -9.74 8.19 18.76
N LYS A 30 -9.56 7.02 18.15
CA LYS A 30 -8.27 6.66 17.53
C LYS A 30 -7.91 7.66 16.42
N THR A 31 -8.84 7.95 15.52
CA THR A 31 -8.60 8.84 14.38
C THR A 31 -8.33 10.28 14.81
N LYS A 32 -9.09 10.83 15.76
CA LYS A 32 -8.87 12.18 16.30
C LYS A 32 -7.49 12.29 16.95
N TYR A 33 -7.19 11.37 17.87
CA TYR A 33 -5.90 11.34 18.54
C TYR A 33 -4.73 11.23 17.55
N GLN A 34 -4.84 10.34 16.55
CA GLN A 34 -3.78 10.16 15.54
C GLN A 34 -3.66 11.33 14.55
N ARG A 35 -4.65 12.21 14.45
CA ARG A 35 -4.53 13.44 13.64
C ARG A 35 -3.73 14.52 14.39
N GLU A 36 -3.98 14.65 15.69
CA GLU A 36 -3.24 15.55 16.58
C GLU A 36 -1.83 15.02 16.91
N HIS A 37 -1.71 13.70 16.98
CA HIS A 37 -0.48 12.97 17.30
C HIS A 37 -0.16 11.98 16.18
N PRO A 38 0.20 12.46 14.99
CA PRO A 38 0.48 11.60 13.84
C PRO A 38 1.59 10.61 14.16
N PRO A 39 1.39 9.31 13.89
CA PRO A 39 2.48 8.34 14.00
C PRO A 39 3.65 8.75 13.10
N GLU A 40 4.88 8.68 13.60
CA GLU A 40 6.09 9.02 12.81
C GLU A 40 6.13 8.30 11.45
N ALA A 41 5.69 7.03 11.43
CA ALA A 41 5.62 6.24 10.21
C ALA A 41 4.69 6.86 9.13
N TRP A 42 3.68 7.65 9.50
CA TRP A 42 2.79 8.28 8.52
C TRP A 42 3.54 9.24 7.61
N GLU A 43 4.49 10.03 8.11
CA GLU A 43 5.27 10.94 7.27
C GLU A 43 5.99 10.14 6.17
N LYS A 44 6.73 9.12 6.57
CA LYS A 44 7.51 8.24 5.66
C LYS A 44 6.61 7.50 4.66
N LEU A 45 5.44 7.04 5.08
CA LEU A 45 4.52 6.24 4.26
C LEU A 45 3.55 7.06 3.40
N SER A 46 3.28 8.31 3.77
CA SER A 46 2.35 9.19 3.06
C SER A 46 3.03 10.11 2.06
N LYS A 47 4.32 10.47 2.29
CA LYS A 47 5.09 11.31 1.40
C LYS A 47 5.20 10.66 0.02
N GLN A 48 4.59 11.31 -0.98
CA GLN A 48 4.62 10.82 -2.35
C GLN A 48 6.04 10.88 -2.90
N LYS A 49 6.37 9.94 -3.79
CA LYS A 49 7.63 9.91 -4.53
C LYS A 49 7.34 10.14 -6.01
N GLU A 50 8.23 10.89 -6.65
CA GLU A 50 8.23 11.01 -8.11
C GLU A 50 8.61 9.65 -8.71
N VAL A 51 7.85 9.23 -9.72
CA VAL A 51 8.08 8.04 -10.53
C VAL A 51 7.89 8.39 -12.00
N VAL A 52 8.46 7.59 -12.88
CA VAL A 52 8.36 7.76 -14.34
C VAL A 52 7.33 6.79 -14.89
N CYS A 53 6.48 7.24 -15.80
CA CYS A 53 5.58 6.34 -16.51
C CYS A 53 6.36 5.43 -17.47
N SER A 54 6.23 4.11 -17.33
CA SER A 54 6.91 3.11 -18.18
C SER A 54 6.50 3.13 -19.65
N TYR A 55 5.46 3.88 -20.02
CA TYR A 55 5.00 4.01 -21.41
C TYR A 55 5.37 5.35 -22.03
N CYS A 56 4.92 6.46 -21.43
CA CYS A 56 5.07 7.80 -22.02
C CYS A 56 6.21 8.63 -21.40
N ASN A 57 6.96 8.08 -20.44
CA ASN A 57 8.06 8.74 -19.73
C ASN A 57 7.71 10.01 -18.95
N LYS A 58 6.42 10.36 -18.83
CA LYS A 58 5.98 11.48 -17.97
C LYS A 58 6.24 11.17 -16.50
N LYS A 59 6.79 12.14 -15.79
CA LYS A 59 6.96 12.13 -14.34
C LYS A 59 5.61 12.34 -13.64
N PHE A 60 5.36 11.60 -12.57
CA PHE A 60 4.18 11.76 -11.73
C PHE A 60 4.41 11.22 -10.32
N PHE A 61 3.51 11.49 -9.39
CA PHE A 61 3.68 11.14 -7.98
C PHE A 61 2.86 9.92 -7.57
N ARG A 62 3.47 9.01 -6.79
CA ARG A 62 2.76 7.89 -6.16
C ARG A 62 3.14 7.77 -4.69
N LYS A 63 2.22 7.24 -3.88
CA LYS A 63 2.53 6.80 -2.51
C LYS A 63 3.54 5.65 -2.59
N PRO A 64 4.50 5.55 -1.64
CA PRO A 64 5.49 4.47 -1.62
C PRO A 64 4.88 3.07 -1.76
N SER A 65 3.76 2.81 -1.09
CA SER A 65 3.05 1.51 -1.16
C SER A 65 2.40 1.20 -2.51
N ALA A 66 2.31 2.18 -3.40
CA ALA A 66 1.68 2.07 -4.71
C ALA A 66 2.68 2.07 -5.87
N ILE A 67 3.99 2.16 -5.57
CA ILE A 67 5.06 2.10 -6.57
C ILE A 67 5.31 0.65 -6.93
N GLN A 68 5.33 0.35 -8.22
CA GLN A 68 5.62 -0.98 -8.77
C GLN A 68 6.87 -0.93 -9.64
N SER A 69 7.31 -2.07 -10.17
CA SER A 69 8.38 -2.12 -11.19
C SER A 69 7.99 -1.33 -12.44
N ASN A 70 6.73 -1.42 -12.84
CA ASN A 70 6.15 -0.60 -13.89
C ASN A 70 5.11 0.35 -13.33
N ASN A 71 5.23 1.64 -13.66
CA ASN A 71 4.33 2.68 -13.18
C ASN A 71 3.64 3.34 -14.37
N PHE A 72 2.35 3.66 -14.23
CA PHE A 72 1.58 4.28 -15.30
C PHE A 72 0.85 5.51 -14.78
N CYS A 73 0.98 6.63 -15.50
CA CYS A 73 0.32 7.88 -15.13
C CYS A 73 -1.21 7.78 -15.28
N ASN A 74 -1.71 6.88 -16.14
CA ASN A 74 -3.13 6.59 -16.32
C ASN A 74 -3.38 5.18 -16.88
N ARG A 75 -4.66 4.81 -16.99
CA ARG A 75 -5.11 3.49 -17.49
C ARG A 75 -4.70 3.25 -18.95
N ASP A 76 -4.65 4.28 -19.78
CA ASP A 76 -4.36 4.14 -21.20
C ASP A 76 -2.88 3.87 -21.46
N CYS A 77 -1.98 4.54 -20.74
CA CYS A 77 -0.55 4.20 -20.75
C CYS A 77 -0.30 2.75 -20.34
N ARG A 78 -1.04 2.24 -19.34
CA ARG A 78 -0.96 0.82 -18.96
C ARG A 78 -1.41 -0.09 -20.10
N LYS A 79 -2.55 0.20 -20.74
CA LYS A 79 -3.05 -0.60 -21.88
C LYS A 79 -2.06 -0.61 -23.04
N LEU A 80 -1.51 0.55 -23.41
CA LEU A 80 -0.57 0.68 -24.52
C LEU A 80 0.75 -0.01 -24.22
N TYR A 81 1.26 0.09 -22.99
CA TYR A 81 2.42 -0.68 -22.54
C TYR A 81 2.19 -2.19 -22.67
N LEU A 82 1.05 -2.69 -22.20
CA LEU A 82 0.72 -4.12 -22.27
C LEU A 82 0.53 -4.60 -23.71
N ARG A 83 0.04 -3.75 -24.63
CA ARG A 83 -0.02 -4.08 -26.06
C ARG A 83 1.38 -4.18 -26.67
N LYS A 84 2.20 -3.15 -26.46
CA LYS A 84 3.58 -3.09 -26.98
C LYS A 84 4.45 -4.25 -26.48
N ASN A 85 4.35 -4.59 -25.20
CA ASN A 85 5.12 -5.69 -24.61
C ASN A 85 4.37 -7.05 -24.68
N GLY A 86 3.10 -7.03 -25.07
CA GLY A 86 2.25 -8.19 -25.31
C GLY A 86 2.73 -9.08 -26.46
N GLU A 87 3.42 -8.47 -27.42
CA GLU A 87 4.09 -9.17 -28.52
C GLU A 87 5.25 -10.06 -28.04
N GLN A 88 5.75 -9.87 -26.81
CA GLN A 88 6.83 -10.69 -26.23
C GLN A 88 6.34 -11.81 -25.30
N ILE A 89 5.05 -11.83 -24.91
CA ILE A 89 4.45 -12.88 -24.06
C ILE A 89 3.65 -13.93 -24.84
N ASN A 90 3.50 -13.75 -26.15
CA ASN A 90 2.88 -14.72 -27.06
C ASN A 90 3.91 -15.63 -27.76
N GLN A 91 5.10 -15.83 -27.18
CA GLN A 91 5.95 -16.94 -27.60
C GLN A 91 5.36 -18.21 -26.95
N PRO A 92 4.95 -19.23 -27.73
CA PRO A 92 4.52 -20.51 -27.17
C PRO A 92 5.66 -21.05 -26.30
N LEU A 93 5.33 -21.58 -25.12
CA LEU A 93 6.28 -22.38 -24.36
C LEU A 93 6.71 -23.55 -25.25
N GLU A 94 7.92 -23.49 -25.82
CA GLU A 94 8.49 -24.62 -26.54
C GLU A 94 8.53 -25.80 -25.56
N LYS A 95 7.72 -26.83 -25.85
CA LYS A 95 7.79 -28.10 -25.15
C LYS A 95 9.14 -28.71 -25.50
N VAL A 96 10.13 -28.53 -24.63
CA VAL A 96 11.38 -29.30 -24.70
C VAL A 96 11.03 -30.75 -24.34
N SER A 97 10.75 -31.58 -25.35
CA SER A 97 10.71 -33.03 -25.17
C SER A 97 12.14 -33.54 -25.12
N TYR A 98 12.59 -33.96 -23.94
CA TYR A 98 13.81 -34.75 -23.80
C TYR A 98 13.64 -36.05 -24.60
N ILE A 99 14.44 -36.23 -25.64
CA ILE A 99 14.70 -37.56 -26.22
C ILE A 99 15.55 -38.29 -25.19
N VAL A 100 14.94 -39.24 -24.48
CA VAL A 100 15.69 -40.26 -23.74
C VAL A 100 16.14 -41.27 -24.80
N LEU A 101 17.46 -41.31 -25.01
CA LEU A 101 18.15 -42.30 -25.84
C LEU A 101 18.00 -43.71 -25.26
#